data_AF-A0A0R3R326-F1
#
_entry.id   AF-A0A0R3R326-F1
#
_cell.length_a   1.000
_cell.length_b   1.000
_cell.length_c   1.000
_cell.angle_alpha   90.00
_cell.angle_beta   90.00
_cell.angle_gamma   90.00
#
_symmetry.space_group_name_H-M   'P 1'
#
loop_
_entity.id
_entity.type
_entity.pdbx_description
1 polymer ?
#
loop_
_entity_poly.entity_id
_entity_poly.type
_entity_poly.pdbx_seq_one_letter_code
_entity_poly.pdbx_strand_id
1 'polypeptide(L)' 'MTPEQCEFIAGNEWIQINPQFNLDELHLICGDIGPFEAGMPIWVPLWIAVTLRKRRKCTII' A
#
# COMPACT_ATOMS: atom_id res chain seq x y z
N MET A 1 -20.38 10.08 11.75
CA MET A 1 -19.04 9.90 11.14
C MET A 1 -18.82 11.03 10.15
N THR A 2 -17.67 11.70 10.20
CA THR A 2 -17.28 12.71 9.21
C THR A 2 -16.65 12.04 7.97
N PRO A 3 -16.57 12.72 6.81
CA PRO A 3 -15.91 12.18 5.63
C PRO A 3 -14.46 11.73 5.90
N GLU A 4 -13.72 12.48 6.71
CA GLU A 4 -12.32 12.17 7.07
C GLU A 4 -12.23 10.90 7.91
N GLN A 5 -13.19 10.69 8.83
CA GLN A 5 -13.27 9.45 9.60
C GLN A 5 -13.56 8.25 8.71
N CYS A 6 -14.46 8.41 7.73
CA CYS A 6 -14.76 7.35 6.77
C CYS A 6 -13.53 7.04 5.89
N GLU A 7 -12.80 8.05 5.42
CA GLU A 7 -11.56 7.86 4.64
C GLU A 7 -10.49 7.14 5.45
N PHE A 8 -10.30 7.52 6.71
CA PHE A 8 -9.34 6.87 7.60
C PHE A 8 -9.64 5.38 7.78
N ILE A 9 -10.91 5.03 8.01
CA ILE A 9 -11.34 3.63 8.17
C ILE A 9 -11.15 2.87 6.86
N ALA A 10 -11.61 3.44 5.74
CA ALA A 10 -11.47 2.85 4.41
C ALA A 10 -10.02 2.67 3.96
N GLY A 11 -9.08 3.44 4.53
CA GLY A 11 -7.65 3.30 4.28
C GLY A 11 -7.09 1.91 4.62
N ASN A 12 -7.75 1.15 5.49
CA ASN A 12 -7.34 -0.20 5.88
C ASN A 12 -7.73 -1.29 4.87
N GLU A 13 -8.52 -0.95 3.84
CA GLU A 13 -8.84 -1.90 2.77
C GLU A 13 -7.57 -2.29 2.00
N TRP A 14 -7.46 -3.57 1.68
CA TRP A 14 -6.33 -4.12 0.96
C TRP A 14 -6.58 -4.04 -0.54
N ILE A 15 -5.61 -3.51 -1.28
CA ILE A 15 -5.64 -3.41 -2.74
C ILE A 15 -4.34 -3.91 -3.35
N GLN A 16 -4.38 -4.27 -4.63
CA GLN A 16 -3.21 -4.75 -5.34
C GLN A 16 -2.46 -3.59 -6.01
N ILE A 17 -1.13 -3.60 -5.91
CA ILE A 17 -0.25 -2.68 -6.63
C ILE A 17 0.84 -3.46 -7.35
N ASN A 18 1.40 -2.85 -8.41
CA ASN A 18 2.66 -3.27 -8.99
C ASN A 18 3.76 -2.26 -8.61
N PRO A 19 4.72 -2.59 -7.74
CA PRO A 19 5.78 -1.69 -7.31
C PRO A 19 6.86 -1.54 -8.39
N GLN A 20 7.56 -0.40 -8.33
CA GLN A 20 8.66 -0.03 -9.24
C GLN A 20 10.00 0.04 -8.48
N PHE A 21 10.11 -0.68 -7.37
CA PHE A 21 11.28 -0.73 -6.50
C PHE A 21 11.36 -2.08 -5.79
N ASN A 22 12.55 -2.40 -5.29
CA ASN A 22 12.76 -3.55 -4.41
C ASN A 22 12.90 -3.06 -2.97
N LEU A 23 12.30 -3.79 -2.03
CA LEU A 23 12.42 -3.56 -0.60
C LEU A 23 12.08 -4.86 0.13
N ASP A 24 12.84 -5.19 1.17
CA ASP A 24 12.50 -6.31 2.05
C ASP A 24 11.17 -6.05 2.78
N GLU A 25 10.72 -7.02 3.57
CA GLU A 25 9.49 -6.89 4.35
C GLU A 25 9.53 -5.69 5.30
N LEU A 26 8.44 -4.93 5.31
CA LEU A 26 8.17 -3.88 6.28
C LEU A 26 7.44 -4.48 7.47
N HIS A 27 8.09 -4.49 8.63
CA HIS A 27 7.48 -4.90 9.89
C HIS A 27 6.69 -3.73 10.52
N LEU A 28 5.36 -3.77 10.44
CA LEU A 28 4.48 -2.75 11.02
C LEU A 28 3.76 -3.29 12.26
N ILE A 29 3.19 -2.37 13.05
CA ILE A 29 2.47 -2.71 14.30
C ILE A 29 1.36 -3.75 14.07
N CYS A 30 0.67 -3.67 12.93
CA CYS A 30 -0.46 -4.52 12.59
C CYS A 30 -0.12 -5.65 11.62
N GLY A 31 1.16 -5.98 11.43
CA GLY A 31 1.62 -7.06 10.57
C GLY A 31 2.69 -6.63 9.57
N ASP A 32 3.18 -7.63 8.84
CA ASP A 32 4.27 -7.46 7.88
C ASP A 32 3.73 -7.23 6.46
N ILE A 33 4.43 -6.41 5.67
CA ILE A 33 4.06 -6.10 4.30
C ILE A 33 5.28 -6.16 3.41
N GLY A 34 5.23 -6.99 2.38
CA GLY A 34 6.34 -7.24 1.47
C GLY A 34 6.58 -8.74 1.29
N PRO A 35 7.75 -9.13 0.77
CA PRO A 35 8.75 -8.25 0.16
C PRO A 35 8.19 -7.53 -1.07
N PHE A 36 8.68 -6.32 -1.33
CA PHE A 36 8.38 -5.59 -2.56
C PHE A 36 9.39 -5.97 -3.62
N GLU A 37 8.92 -6.54 -4.73
CA GLU A 37 9.74 -6.87 -5.89
C GLU A 37 9.23 -6.10 -7.12
N ALA A 38 10.10 -5.33 -7.76
CA ALA A 38 9.73 -4.49 -8.89
C ALA A 38 9.12 -5.33 -10.03
N GLY A 39 7.93 -4.96 -10.47
CA GLY A 39 7.20 -5.68 -11.51
C GLY A 39 6.30 -6.81 -11.00
N MET A 40 6.40 -7.21 -9.73
CA MET A 40 5.60 -8.28 -9.13
C MET A 40 4.42 -7.71 -8.33
N PRO A 41 3.17 -8.04 -8.69
CA PRO A 41 2.00 -7.55 -7.96
C PRO A 41 1.97 -8.01 -6.50
N ILE A 42 1.63 -7.10 -5.59
CA ILE A 42 1.48 -7.38 -4.15
C ILE A 42 0.27 -6.66 -3.58
N TRP A 43 -0.34 -7.25 -2.54
CA TRP A 43 -1.42 -6.65 -1.78
C TRP A 43 -0.88 -5.74 -0.69
N VAL A 44 -1.42 -4.53 -0.58
CA VAL A 44 -1.07 -3.57 0.47
C VAL A 44 -2.33 -2.81 0.93
N PRO A 45 -2.35 -2.25 2.16
CA PRO A 45 -3.37 -1.30 2.57
C PRO A 45 -3.45 -0.08 1.64
N LEU A 46 -4.65 0.44 1.42
CA LEU A 46 -4.92 1.57 0.53
C LEU A 46 -4.09 2.80 0.88
N TRP A 47 -3.87 3.08 2.17
CA TRP A 47 -3.04 4.20 2.62
C TRP A 47 -1.57 4.07 2.15
N ILE A 48 -1.04 2.84 2.06
CA ILE A 48 0.30 2.57 1.50
C ILE A 48 0.28 2.78 -0.01
N ALA A 49 -0.69 2.18 -0.71
CA ALA A 49 -0.81 2.29 -2.16
C ALA A 49 -0.90 3.75 -2.63
N VAL A 50 -1.72 4.57 -1.97
CA VAL A 50 -1.85 6.01 -2.29
C VAL A 50 -0.53 6.75 -2.04
N THR A 51 0.16 6.43 -0.94
CA THR A 51 1.46 7.05 -0.61
C THR A 51 2.53 6.71 -1.64
N LEU A 52 2.63 5.44 -2.04
CA LEU A 52 3.57 4.98 -3.06
C LEU A 52 3.24 5.56 -4.45
N ARG A 53 1.95 5.63 -4.80
CA ARG A 53 1.50 6.24 -6.06
C ARG A 53 1.86 7.73 -6.14
N LYS A 54 1.63 8.50 -5.07
CA LYS A 54 2.03 9.93 -5.00
C LYS A 54 3.54 10.12 -5.22
N ARG A 55 4.34 9.15 -4.78
CA ARG A 55 5.81 9.11 -4.97
C ARG A 55 6.25 8.51 -6.31
N ARG A 56 5.31 8.12 -7.20
CA ARG A 56 5.58 7.44 -8.47
C ARG A 56 6.41 6.16 -8.27
N LYS A 57 6.08 5.38 -7.24
CA LYS A 57 6.77 4.13 -6.88
C LYS A 57 5.95 2.87 -7.16
N CYS A 58 4.71 3.01 -7.62
CA CYS A 58 3.88 1.87 -8.01
C CYS A 58 2.81 2.29 -9.03
N THR A 59 2.21 1.28 -9.65
CA THR A 59 0.94 1.38 -10.36
C THR A 59 -0.12 0.68 -9.52
N ILE A 60 -1.29 1.30 -9.34
CA ILE A 60 -2.45 0.64 -8.71
C ILE A 60 -3.17 -0.16 -9.79
N ILE A 61 -3.51 -1.42 -9.49
CA ILE A 61 -4.20 -2.35 -10.42
C ILE A 61 -5.70 -2.31 -10.16
#